data_AF-A0AAD0W2K8-F1
#
_entry.id   AF-A0AAD0W2K8-F1
#
_cell.length_a   1.000
_cell.length_b   1.000
_cell.length_c   1.000
_cell.angle_alpha   90.00
_cell.angle_beta   90.00
_cell.angle_gamma   90.00
#
_symmetry.space_group_name_H-M   'P 1'
#
loop_
_entity.id
_entity.type
_entity.pdbx_description
1 polymer ?
#
loop_
_entity_poly.entity_id
_entity_poly.type
_entity_poly.pdbx_seq_one_letter_code
_entity_poly.pdbx_strand_id
1 'polypeptide(L)'
;MNNLTLPKDKLCFFVCSVIVFFVSYISYGYYVLGDQYFYIKAYEGMAGKSVSEAWAYYRSQLNSMEFGHFSISYIFSGLVDKKIVFSILNSILVYQAGIYLRYLGYGLLLISFIVLTNFYFWVLYIPAERLKVAAIFFFLFLNCKGSSKLKTSYGVLTVLSHVSTTLFFTSHAIIDFLRYSLKLKVSRSFFVYLAIFLITGFVVFEHLSRKIFGYFDNFGGDYSSIIKTIIILFPLVFFIKQKLDLMVVIFVLSIAAFVLGDGRVNMFSYLYFVYFASYSKVYGKYLVFILSLYFVYPTIYFFIKMFMYGTTENLYNLERAV
;
A
#
# COMPACT_ATOMS: atom_id res chain seq x y z
N MET A 1 14.38 -21.83 9.18
CA MET A 1 14.71 -20.84 10.23
C MET A 1 16.11 -20.33 9.95
N ASN A 2 16.27 -19.12 9.40
CA ASN A 2 17.59 -18.51 9.14
C ASN A 2 17.67 -17.14 9.82
N ASN A 3 18.78 -16.83 10.46
CA ASN A 3 19.14 -15.48 10.89
C ASN A 3 19.28 -14.61 9.62
N LEU A 4 18.28 -13.76 9.39
CA LEU A 4 17.84 -13.45 8.02
C LEU A 4 18.37 -12.15 7.42
N THR A 5 19.19 -11.41 8.14
CA THR A 5 19.90 -10.27 7.56
C THR A 5 21.36 -10.33 7.96
N LEU A 6 22.20 -10.69 6.99
CA LEU A 6 23.64 -10.53 7.14
C LEU A 6 23.96 -9.03 7.24
N PRO A 7 25.10 -8.63 7.82
CA PRO A 7 25.52 -7.23 7.87
C PRO A 7 25.46 -6.54 6.50
N LYS A 8 25.84 -7.26 5.43
CA LYS A 8 25.73 -6.80 4.04
C LYS A 8 24.29 -6.51 3.59
N ASP A 9 23.32 -7.31 4.05
CA ASP A 9 21.91 -7.14 3.70
C ASP A 9 21.40 -5.85 4.35
N LYS A 10 21.72 -5.63 5.63
CA LYS A 10 21.37 -4.40 6.36
C LYS A 10 21.99 -3.16 5.73
N LEU A 11 23.27 -3.24 5.32
CA LEU A 11 23.95 -2.15 4.64
C LEU A 11 23.28 -1.82 3.29
N CYS A 12 22.94 -2.84 2.49
CA CYS A 12 22.24 -2.66 1.23
C CYS A 12 20.89 -1.94 1.42
N PHE A 13 20.08 -2.37 2.39
CA PHE A 13 18.79 -1.74 2.66
C PHE A 13 18.95 -0.32 3.21
N PHE A 14 19.97 -0.09 4.05
CA PHE A 14 20.31 1.26 4.52
C PHE A 14 20.68 2.19 3.36
N VAL A 15 21.56 1.76 2.45
CA VAL A 15 21.93 2.54 1.26
C VAL A 15 20.71 2.85 0.39
N CYS A 16 19.84 1.87 0.13
CA CYS A 16 18.60 2.11 -0.62
C CYS A 16 17.69 3.13 0.10
N SER A 17 17.61 3.05 1.44
CA SER A 17 16.80 3.96 2.26
C SER A 17 17.32 5.40 2.23
N VAL A 18 18.64 5.57 2.20
CA VAL A 18 19.30 6.88 2.06
C VAL A 18 19.08 7.45 0.65
N ILE A 19 19.19 6.63 -0.40
CA ILE A 19 18.88 7.08 -1.77
C ILE A 19 17.44 7.57 -1.86
N VAL A 20 16.47 6.78 -1.36
CA VAL A 20 15.05 7.16 -1.38
C VAL A 20 14.78 8.38 -0.51
N PHE A 21 15.49 8.56 0.61
CA PHE A 21 15.41 9.80 1.40
C PHE A 21 15.66 11.03 0.52
N PHE A 22 16.83 11.08 -0.11
CA PHE A 22 17.24 12.26 -0.89
C PHE A 22 16.37 12.46 -2.14
N VAL A 23 16.08 11.39 -2.88
CA VAL A 23 15.23 11.49 -4.07
C VAL A 23 13.82 11.95 -3.70
N SER A 24 13.23 11.42 -2.63
CA SER A 24 11.90 11.87 -2.20
C SER A 24 11.91 13.29 -1.66
N TYR A 25 12.96 13.70 -0.95
CA TYR A 25 13.11 15.07 -0.44
C TYR A 25 13.14 16.09 -1.57
N ILE A 26 13.95 15.81 -2.61
CA ILE A 26 14.00 16.62 -3.83
C ILE A 26 12.64 16.60 -4.53
N SER A 27 12.01 15.43 -4.66
CA SER A 27 10.71 15.27 -5.33
C SER A 27 9.61 16.09 -4.67
N TYR A 28 9.57 16.13 -3.33
CA TYR A 28 8.64 16.97 -2.58
C TYR A 28 8.89 18.48 -2.77
N GLY A 29 10.04 18.87 -3.32
CA GLY A 29 10.28 20.24 -3.79
C GLY A 29 9.43 20.62 -5.00
N TYR A 30 9.13 19.66 -5.88
CA TYR A 30 8.42 19.89 -7.15
C TYR A 30 6.96 19.45 -7.09
N TYR A 31 6.67 18.36 -6.37
CA TYR A 31 5.31 17.86 -6.22
C TYR A 31 4.55 18.69 -5.18
N VAL A 32 3.75 19.66 -5.63
CA VAL A 32 3.03 20.60 -4.75
C VAL A 32 1.54 20.74 -5.08
N LEU A 33 1.11 20.23 -6.24
CA LEU A 33 -0.28 20.27 -6.71
C LEU A 33 -1.00 18.93 -6.50
N GLY A 34 -2.27 18.87 -6.91
CA GLY A 34 -3.12 17.69 -6.75
C GLY A 34 -3.33 17.34 -5.28
N ASP A 35 -3.31 16.04 -4.95
CA ASP A 35 -3.43 15.55 -3.57
C ASP A 35 -2.42 16.18 -2.61
N GLN A 36 -1.21 16.50 -3.09
CA GLN A 36 -0.14 17.02 -2.26
C GLN A 36 -0.42 18.40 -1.71
N TYR A 37 -1.16 19.23 -2.45
CA TYR A 37 -1.61 20.54 -2.00
C TYR A 37 -2.44 20.43 -0.72
N PHE A 38 -3.41 19.51 -0.70
CA PHE A 38 -4.26 19.29 0.47
C PHE A 38 -3.47 18.71 1.65
N TYR A 39 -2.51 17.82 1.39
CA TYR A 39 -1.65 17.30 2.46
C TYR A 39 -0.72 18.38 3.05
N ILE A 40 -0.18 19.29 2.23
CA ILE A 40 0.62 20.43 2.71
C ILE A 40 -0.24 21.34 3.59
N LYS A 41 -1.41 21.75 3.10
CA LYS A 41 -2.35 22.57 3.86
C LYS A 41 -2.77 21.94 5.18
N ALA A 42 -3.11 20.65 5.17
CA ALA A 42 -3.46 19.93 6.39
C ALA A 42 -2.31 19.94 7.39
N TYR A 43 -1.09 19.64 6.95
CA TYR A 43 0.09 19.58 7.81
C TYR A 43 0.43 20.93 8.44
N GLU A 44 0.49 21.99 7.64
CA GLU A 44 0.83 23.34 8.12
C GLU A 44 -0.28 23.94 8.98
N GLY A 45 -1.54 23.74 8.59
CA GLY A 45 -2.69 24.29 9.29
C GLY A 45 -3.01 23.61 10.62
N MET A 46 -2.40 22.47 10.95
CA MET A 46 -2.53 21.84 12.27
C MET A 46 -1.59 22.41 13.34
N ALA A 47 -0.55 23.16 12.93
CA ALA A 47 0.44 23.68 13.85
C ALA A 47 -0.21 24.59 14.91
N GLY A 48 0.08 24.32 16.18
CA GLY A 48 -0.44 25.09 17.33
C GLY A 48 -1.91 24.85 17.70
N LYS A 49 -2.62 23.95 17.01
CA LYS A 49 -4.01 23.59 17.35
C LYS A 49 -4.07 22.51 18.44
N SER A 50 -5.14 22.53 19.23
CA SER A 50 -5.46 21.40 20.12
C SER A 50 -5.78 20.14 19.29
N VAL A 51 -5.68 18.95 19.89
CA VAL A 51 -5.89 17.67 19.19
C VAL A 51 -7.27 17.61 18.51
N SER A 52 -8.32 18.09 19.17
CA SER A 52 -9.69 18.08 18.64
C SER A 52 -9.85 19.04 17.45
N GLU A 53 -9.30 20.25 17.56
CA GLU A 53 -9.32 21.24 16.48
C GLU A 53 -8.47 20.81 15.29
N ALA A 54 -7.29 20.24 15.55
CA ALA A 54 -6.42 19.69 14.52
C ALA A 54 -7.09 18.53 13.79
N TRP A 55 -7.77 17.64 14.50
CA TRP A 55 -8.55 16.55 13.90
C TRP A 55 -9.70 17.07 13.04
N ALA A 56 -10.44 18.06 13.53
CA ALA A 56 -11.50 18.71 12.76
C ALA A 56 -10.95 19.35 11.48
N TYR A 57 -9.83 20.08 11.58
CA TYR A 57 -9.16 20.72 10.45
C TYR A 57 -8.61 19.71 9.45
N TYR A 58 -7.93 18.66 9.92
CA TYR A 58 -7.42 17.57 9.08
C TYR A 58 -8.54 16.96 8.23
N ARG A 59 -9.68 16.64 8.86
CA ARG A 59 -10.84 16.08 8.17
C ARG A 59 -11.44 17.05 7.17
N SER A 60 -11.47 18.36 7.47
CA SER A 60 -12.00 19.35 6.53
C SER A 60 -11.13 19.50 5.28
N GLN A 61 -9.82 19.28 5.38
CA GLN A 61 -8.90 19.36 4.23
C GLN A 61 -8.86 18.07 3.40
N LEU A 62 -8.92 16.89 4.04
CA LEU A 62 -8.65 15.61 3.38
C LEU A 62 -9.87 14.69 3.23
N ASN A 63 -11.02 15.07 3.82
CA ASN A 63 -12.26 14.30 3.82
C ASN A 63 -12.04 12.81 4.16
N SER A 64 -11.16 12.53 5.13
CA SER A 64 -10.76 11.18 5.53
C SER A 64 -10.57 11.06 7.03
N MET A 65 -10.84 9.86 7.56
CA MET A 65 -10.71 9.51 8.98
C MET A 65 -9.51 8.60 9.25
N GLU A 66 -8.37 8.91 8.64
CA GLU A 66 -7.17 8.06 8.72
C GLU A 66 -6.27 8.47 9.90
N PHE A 67 -6.45 7.75 11.01
CA PHE A 67 -5.82 8.07 12.28
C PHE A 67 -4.29 8.01 12.23
N GLY A 68 -3.72 7.07 11.47
CA GLY A 68 -2.27 6.90 11.36
C GLY A 68 -1.56 8.10 10.74
N HIS A 69 -2.04 8.57 9.57
CA HIS A 69 -1.47 9.73 8.90
C HIS A 69 -1.68 11.03 9.70
N PHE A 70 -2.86 11.19 10.30
CA PHE A 70 -3.13 12.30 11.21
C PHE A 70 -2.15 12.33 12.39
N SER A 71 -1.96 11.21 13.08
CA SER A 71 -1.12 11.16 14.29
C SER A 71 0.32 11.61 13.99
N ILE A 72 0.90 11.10 12.90
CA ILE A 72 2.25 11.50 12.50
C ILE A 72 2.27 12.97 12.09
N SER A 73 1.32 13.40 11.26
CA SER A 73 1.27 14.78 10.77
C SER A 73 1.09 15.78 11.91
N TYR A 74 0.21 15.48 12.88
CA TYR A 74 -0.05 16.34 14.04
C TYR A 74 1.18 16.48 14.94
N ILE A 75 1.83 15.36 15.29
CA ILE A 75 3.01 15.36 16.17
C ILE A 75 4.13 16.23 15.62
N PHE A 76 4.37 16.19 14.30
CA PHE A 76 5.47 16.93 13.68
C PHE A 76 5.06 18.28 13.10
N SER A 77 3.76 18.57 12.97
CA SER A 77 3.27 19.87 12.49
C SER A 77 3.81 21.00 13.37
N GLY A 78 4.44 22.00 12.75
CA GLY A 78 5.07 23.12 13.44
C GLY A 78 6.44 22.83 14.07
N LEU A 79 6.90 21.57 14.12
CA LEU A 79 8.23 21.20 14.64
C LEU A 79 9.24 20.94 13.53
N VAL A 80 8.82 20.27 12.46
CA VAL A 80 9.71 19.83 11.37
C VAL A 80 9.02 20.08 10.03
N ASP A 81 9.80 20.48 9.02
CA ASP A 81 9.32 20.61 7.65
C ASP A 81 8.73 19.27 7.15
N LYS A 82 7.56 19.34 6.49
CA LYS A 82 6.82 18.18 6.01
C LYS A 82 7.68 17.28 5.12
N LYS A 83 8.50 17.86 4.24
CA LYS A 83 9.31 17.10 3.28
C LYS A 83 10.30 16.21 4.02
N ILE A 84 10.93 16.73 5.06
CA ILE A 84 11.85 15.96 5.90
C ILE A 84 11.12 14.79 6.56
N VAL A 85 9.99 15.04 7.21
CA VAL A 85 9.21 13.99 7.91
C VAL A 85 8.82 12.87 6.95
N PHE A 86 8.21 13.20 5.81
CA PHE A 86 7.71 12.19 4.88
C PHE A 86 8.83 11.50 4.08
N SER A 87 9.99 12.15 3.90
CA SER A 87 11.20 11.49 3.38
C SER A 87 11.80 10.50 4.38
N ILE A 88 11.81 10.80 5.68
CA ILE A 88 12.22 9.83 6.71
C ILE A 88 11.28 8.61 6.70
N LEU A 89 9.96 8.83 6.60
CA LEU A 89 9.00 7.73 6.51
C LEU A 89 9.26 6.85 5.27
N ASN A 90 9.63 7.44 4.13
CA ASN A 90 10.01 6.68 2.94
C ASN A 90 11.24 5.82 3.18
N SER A 91 12.26 6.33 3.87
CA SER A 91 13.44 5.56 4.25
C SER A 91 13.09 4.39 5.16
N ILE A 92 12.23 4.61 6.17
CA ILE A 92 11.76 3.54 7.05
C ILE A 92 11.02 2.48 6.24
N LEU A 93 10.13 2.90 5.34
CA LEU A 93 9.37 2.00 4.48
C LEU A 93 10.28 1.13 3.61
N VAL A 94 11.26 1.71 2.93
CA VAL A 94 12.23 0.98 2.09
C VAL A 94 13.01 -0.03 2.92
N TYR A 95 13.48 0.37 4.10
CA TYR A 95 14.23 -0.50 4.98
C TYR A 95 13.40 -1.72 5.40
N GLN A 96 12.16 -1.50 5.85
CA GLN A 96 11.26 -2.57 6.28
C GLN A 96 10.82 -3.47 5.12
N ALA A 97 10.54 -2.90 3.95
CA ALA A 97 10.23 -3.64 2.73
C ALA A 97 11.43 -4.51 2.30
N GLY A 98 12.66 -3.97 2.36
CA GLY A 98 13.89 -4.71 2.06
C GLY A 98 14.09 -5.93 2.95
N ILE A 99 13.89 -5.78 4.27
CA ILE A 99 13.92 -6.90 5.23
C ILE A 99 12.88 -7.96 4.85
N TYR A 100 11.65 -7.55 4.53
CA TYR A 100 10.58 -8.46 4.19
C TYR A 100 10.85 -9.20 2.86
N LEU A 101 11.28 -8.50 1.81
CA LEU A 101 11.64 -9.13 0.54
C LEU A 101 12.82 -10.09 0.70
N ARG A 102 13.76 -9.78 1.60
CA ARG A 102 14.84 -10.70 1.94
C ARG A 102 14.33 -11.93 2.67
N TYR A 103 13.36 -11.75 3.56
CA TYR A 103 12.63 -12.84 4.21
C TYR A 103 11.95 -13.78 3.21
N LEU A 104 11.38 -13.23 2.13
CA LEU A 104 10.82 -14.00 1.02
C LEU A 104 11.88 -14.71 0.13
N GLY A 105 13.17 -14.50 0.38
CA GLY A 105 14.26 -15.18 -0.33
C GLY A 105 14.70 -14.51 -1.63
N TYR A 106 14.36 -13.24 -1.84
CA TYR A 106 14.86 -12.43 -2.96
C TYR A 106 16.34 -12.05 -2.76
N GLY A 107 17.08 -11.94 -3.87
CA GLY A 107 18.47 -11.49 -3.88
C GLY A 107 18.58 -9.98 -3.74
N LEU A 108 19.68 -9.47 -3.18
CA LEU A 108 19.86 -8.04 -2.89
C LEU A 108 19.67 -7.15 -4.13
N LEU A 109 20.23 -7.54 -5.29
CA LEU A 109 20.09 -6.78 -6.53
C LEU A 109 18.63 -6.64 -6.98
N LEU A 110 17.85 -7.72 -6.91
CA LEU A 110 16.43 -7.67 -7.25
C LEU A 110 15.62 -6.84 -6.25
N ILE A 111 15.96 -6.91 -4.96
CA ILE A 111 15.34 -6.07 -3.92
C ILE A 111 15.62 -4.59 -4.19
N SER A 112 16.88 -4.22 -4.39
CA SER A 112 17.28 -2.85 -4.72
C SER A 112 16.60 -2.37 -6.00
N PHE A 113 16.51 -3.23 -7.03
CA PHE A 113 15.80 -2.90 -8.25
C PHE A 113 14.32 -2.61 -7.98
N ILE A 114 13.60 -3.51 -7.29
CA ILE A 114 12.18 -3.30 -6.94
C ILE A 114 11.97 -1.98 -6.19
N VAL A 115 12.71 -1.74 -5.11
CA VAL A 115 12.43 -0.59 -4.23
C VAL A 115 12.87 0.75 -4.84
N LEU A 116 13.78 0.76 -5.82
CA LEU A 116 14.31 1.98 -6.44
C LEU A 116 13.71 2.27 -7.81
N THR A 117 13.17 1.29 -8.54
CA THR A 117 12.72 1.50 -9.92
C THR A 117 11.24 1.17 -10.15
N ASN A 118 10.59 0.47 -9.23
CA ASN A 118 9.19 0.08 -9.40
C ASN A 118 8.24 1.28 -9.18
N PHE A 119 7.35 1.48 -10.14
CA PHE A 119 6.37 2.56 -10.14
C PHE A 119 5.50 2.59 -8.88
N TYR A 120 5.00 1.43 -8.42
CA TYR A 120 4.13 1.40 -7.24
C TYR A 120 4.84 1.78 -5.95
N PHE A 121 6.13 1.47 -5.83
CA PHE A 121 6.92 1.95 -4.70
C PHE A 121 7.08 3.47 -4.74
N TRP A 122 7.33 4.08 -5.90
CA TRP A 122 7.39 5.54 -6.03
C TRP A 122 6.06 6.24 -5.78
N VAL A 123 4.94 5.65 -6.23
CA VAL A 123 3.61 6.14 -5.89
C VAL A 123 3.36 6.03 -4.37
N LEU A 124 3.85 4.98 -3.72
CA LEU A 124 3.79 4.86 -2.26
C LEU A 124 4.68 5.90 -1.55
N TYR A 125 5.83 6.24 -2.12
CA TYR A 125 6.77 7.19 -1.52
C TYR A 125 6.30 8.64 -1.61
N ILE A 126 5.66 9.05 -2.70
CA ILE A 126 5.39 10.47 -2.94
C ILE A 126 3.90 10.78 -2.75
N PRO A 127 2.99 10.40 -3.67
CA PRO A 127 1.59 10.83 -3.61
C PRO A 127 0.74 10.09 -2.57
N ALA A 128 0.99 8.80 -2.32
CA ALA A 128 0.15 8.00 -1.44
C ALA A 128 0.57 8.10 0.04
N GLU A 129 0.71 9.31 0.58
CA GLU A 129 1.18 9.59 1.95
C GLU A 129 0.39 8.82 3.02
N ARG A 130 -0.91 8.77 2.84
CA ARG A 130 -1.88 8.05 3.68
C ARG A 130 -1.64 6.54 3.72
N LEU A 131 -1.53 5.93 2.55
CA LEU A 131 -1.27 4.49 2.40
C LEU A 131 0.14 4.11 2.85
N LYS A 132 1.12 5.01 2.70
CA LYS A 132 2.51 4.82 3.14
C LYS A 132 2.60 4.49 4.63
N VAL A 133 1.89 5.25 5.46
CA VAL A 133 1.88 5.03 6.91
C VAL A 133 1.35 3.63 7.24
N ALA A 134 0.25 3.23 6.59
CA ALA A 134 -0.29 1.88 6.74
C ALA A 134 0.67 0.79 6.24
N ALA A 135 1.39 1.04 5.13
CA ALA A 135 2.38 0.13 4.58
C ALA A 135 3.59 -0.06 5.52
N ILE A 136 4.05 0.98 6.21
CA ILE A 136 5.11 0.87 7.22
C ILE A 136 4.67 -0.07 8.34
N PHE A 137 3.48 0.14 8.92
CA PHE A 137 2.95 -0.74 9.95
C PHE A 137 2.71 -2.16 9.42
N PHE A 138 2.34 -2.30 8.15
CA PHE A 138 2.13 -3.61 7.53
C PHE A 138 3.44 -4.40 7.39
N PHE A 139 4.52 -3.77 6.93
CA PHE A 139 5.82 -4.44 6.87
C PHE A 139 6.38 -4.73 8.27
N LEU A 140 6.15 -3.86 9.26
CA LEU A 140 6.48 -4.14 10.66
C LEU A 140 5.68 -5.35 11.19
N PHE A 141 4.39 -5.44 10.88
CA PHE A 141 3.54 -6.60 11.20
C PHE A 141 4.11 -7.89 10.61
N LEU A 142 4.54 -7.87 9.34
CA LEU A 142 5.11 -9.03 8.66
C LEU A 142 6.49 -9.42 9.20
N ASN A 143 7.32 -8.45 9.57
CA ASN A 143 8.68 -8.66 10.07
C ASN A 143 8.72 -9.02 11.57
N CYS A 144 7.63 -8.82 12.32
CA CYS A 144 7.57 -9.07 13.75
C CYS A 144 7.54 -10.59 14.08
N LYS A 145 8.60 -11.07 14.75
CA LYS A 145 8.78 -12.49 15.14
C LYS A 145 8.62 -12.79 16.63
N GLY A 146 8.45 -11.77 17.47
CA GLY A 146 8.44 -11.90 18.93
C GLY A 146 7.03 -11.98 19.51
N SER A 147 6.65 -10.94 20.25
CA SER A 147 5.39 -10.88 20.99
C SER A 147 4.17 -10.90 20.07
N SER A 148 3.27 -11.86 20.29
CA SER A 148 1.96 -11.92 19.64
C SER A 148 1.18 -10.61 19.83
N LYS A 149 1.27 -9.99 21.02
CA LYS A 149 0.63 -8.69 21.30
C LYS A 149 1.17 -7.57 20.40
N LEU A 150 2.49 -7.51 20.22
CA LEU A 150 3.14 -6.50 19.38
C LEU A 150 2.79 -6.70 17.90
N LYS A 151 2.75 -7.96 17.45
CA LYS A 151 2.30 -8.29 16.10
C LYS A 151 0.85 -7.85 15.89
N THR A 152 -0.05 -8.18 16.82
CA THR A 152 -1.46 -7.73 16.75
C THR A 152 -1.56 -6.21 16.75
N SER A 153 -0.78 -5.49 17.57
CA SER A 153 -0.80 -4.02 17.56
C SER A 153 -0.40 -3.44 16.21
N TYR A 154 0.63 -3.99 15.54
CA TYR A 154 0.99 -3.53 14.20
C TYR A 154 -0.12 -3.82 13.18
N GLY A 155 -0.76 -4.99 13.26
CA GLY A 155 -1.90 -5.32 12.40
C GLY A 155 -3.08 -4.36 12.57
N VAL A 156 -3.41 -4.00 13.83
CA VAL A 156 -4.45 -3.01 14.14
C VAL A 156 -4.05 -1.63 13.62
N LEU A 157 -2.81 -1.20 13.86
CA LEU A 157 -2.29 0.09 13.37
C LEU A 157 -2.30 0.19 11.85
N THR A 158 -2.02 -0.90 11.13
CA THR A 158 -2.14 -0.96 9.66
C THR A 158 -3.56 -0.61 9.20
N VAL A 159 -4.57 -1.26 9.79
CA VAL A 159 -5.99 -1.04 9.43
C VAL A 159 -6.46 0.36 9.83
N LEU A 160 -6.11 0.83 11.03
CA LEU A 160 -6.44 2.18 11.51
C LEU A 160 -5.77 3.28 10.70
N SER A 161 -4.60 2.98 10.12
CA SER A 161 -3.90 3.94 9.27
C SER A 161 -4.54 4.06 7.90
N HIS A 162 -5.01 2.95 7.31
CA HIS A 162 -5.69 2.99 6.04
C HIS A 162 -6.58 1.75 5.83
N VAL A 163 -7.89 1.96 5.70
CA VAL A 163 -8.87 0.86 5.68
C VAL A 163 -8.70 -0.12 4.52
N SER A 164 -8.21 0.31 3.35
CA SER A 164 -8.04 -0.63 2.22
C SER A 164 -7.02 -1.75 2.49
N THR A 165 -6.16 -1.61 3.50
CA THR A 165 -5.24 -2.68 3.90
C THR A 165 -5.97 -3.89 4.50
N THR A 166 -7.24 -3.73 4.92
CA THR A 166 -8.13 -4.85 5.29
C THR A 166 -8.24 -5.92 4.20
N LEU A 167 -8.05 -5.56 2.92
CA LEU A 167 -8.05 -6.52 1.81
C LEU A 167 -7.02 -7.64 2.01
N PHE A 168 -5.87 -7.36 2.65
CA PHE A 168 -4.90 -8.40 2.97
C PHE A 168 -5.45 -9.41 3.99
N PHE A 169 -6.07 -8.91 5.04
CA PHE A 169 -6.65 -9.74 6.10
C PHE A 169 -7.89 -10.49 5.62
N THR A 170 -8.74 -9.86 4.80
CA THR A 170 -9.95 -10.46 4.22
C THR A 170 -9.62 -11.62 3.30
N SER A 171 -8.64 -11.48 2.40
CA SER A 171 -8.23 -12.61 1.54
C SER A 171 -7.73 -13.79 2.36
N HIS A 172 -6.93 -13.54 3.41
CA HIS A 172 -6.43 -14.62 4.27
C HIS A 172 -7.53 -15.27 5.11
N ALA A 173 -8.46 -14.46 5.64
CA ALA A 173 -9.64 -14.91 6.35
C ALA A 173 -10.50 -15.88 5.51
N ILE A 174 -10.74 -15.55 4.24
CA ILE A 174 -11.53 -16.40 3.32
C ILE A 174 -10.76 -17.69 3.01
N ILE A 175 -9.44 -17.64 2.79
CA ILE A 175 -8.62 -18.84 2.58
C ILE A 175 -8.71 -19.78 3.79
N ASP A 176 -8.52 -19.25 4.99
CA ASP A 176 -8.62 -20.02 6.23
C ASP A 176 -10.04 -20.60 6.39
N PHE A 177 -11.08 -19.79 6.17
CA PHE A 177 -12.46 -20.26 6.22
C PHE A 177 -12.71 -21.42 5.27
N LEU A 178 -12.31 -21.31 4.00
CA LEU A 178 -12.48 -22.37 3.00
C LEU A 178 -11.74 -23.65 3.41
N ARG A 179 -10.53 -23.54 3.98
CA ARG A 179 -9.78 -24.72 4.44
C ARG A 179 -10.39 -25.38 5.67
N TYR A 180 -10.97 -24.60 6.58
CA TYR A 180 -11.61 -25.09 7.80
C TYR A 180 -13.01 -25.64 7.54
N SER A 181 -13.80 -25.01 6.67
CA SER A 181 -15.14 -25.47 6.29
C SER A 181 -15.07 -26.81 5.55
N LEU A 182 -14.08 -27.00 4.68
CA LEU A 182 -13.78 -28.28 4.03
C LEU A 182 -13.33 -29.38 5.02
N LYS A 183 -12.91 -29.00 6.24
CA LYS A 183 -12.47 -29.94 7.29
C LYS A 183 -13.44 -30.04 8.48
N LEU A 184 -14.59 -29.35 8.43
CA LEU A 184 -15.62 -29.27 9.49
C LEU A 184 -15.09 -28.93 10.90
N LYS A 185 -13.95 -28.23 11.00
CA LYS A 185 -13.38 -27.80 12.30
C LYS A 185 -13.25 -26.29 12.33
N VAL A 186 -14.08 -25.62 13.14
CA VAL A 186 -14.02 -24.16 13.30
C VAL A 186 -13.04 -23.80 14.42
N SER A 187 -11.98 -23.05 14.08
CA SER A 187 -10.98 -22.56 15.05
C SER A 187 -11.42 -21.21 15.66
N ARG A 188 -10.95 -20.85 16.87
CA ARG A 188 -11.25 -19.54 17.49
C ARG A 188 -10.82 -18.34 16.62
N SER A 189 -9.76 -18.51 15.80
CA SER A 189 -9.32 -17.53 14.82
C SER A 189 -10.38 -17.21 13.75
N PHE A 190 -11.29 -18.15 13.45
CA PHE A 190 -12.39 -17.91 12.51
C PHE A 190 -13.27 -16.73 12.94
N PHE A 191 -13.64 -16.63 14.22
CA PHE A 191 -14.50 -15.55 14.70
C PHE A 191 -13.81 -14.19 14.66
N VAL A 192 -12.50 -14.14 14.90
CA VAL A 192 -11.71 -12.91 14.74
C VAL A 192 -11.69 -12.46 13.28
N TYR A 193 -11.48 -13.40 12.37
CA TYR A 193 -11.52 -13.13 10.93
C TYR A 193 -12.91 -12.74 10.43
N LEU A 194 -13.97 -13.36 10.95
CA LEU A 194 -15.35 -13.02 10.65
C LEU A 194 -15.69 -11.61 11.13
N ALA A 195 -15.27 -11.24 12.34
CA ALA A 195 -15.42 -9.87 12.83
C ALA A 195 -14.70 -8.85 11.92
N ILE A 196 -13.46 -9.14 11.52
CA ILE A 196 -12.72 -8.30 10.57
C ILE A 196 -13.44 -8.22 9.21
N PHE A 197 -13.96 -9.34 8.71
CA PHE A 197 -14.73 -9.40 7.47
C PHE A 197 -16.01 -8.55 7.55
N LEU A 198 -16.75 -8.62 8.66
CA LEU A 198 -17.97 -7.84 8.88
C LEU A 198 -17.68 -6.34 8.99
N ILE A 199 -16.62 -5.95 9.71
CA ILE A 199 -16.18 -4.55 9.81
C ILE A 199 -15.76 -4.02 8.43
N THR A 200 -14.97 -4.82 7.70
CA THR A 200 -14.56 -4.46 6.33
C THR A 200 -15.76 -4.35 5.42
N GLY A 201 -16.69 -5.31 5.52
CA GLY A 201 -17.95 -5.33 4.79
C GLY A 201 -18.78 -4.08 5.05
N PHE A 202 -18.87 -3.61 6.29
CA PHE A 202 -19.59 -2.38 6.64
C PHE A 202 -18.95 -1.13 6.02
N VAL A 203 -17.63 -0.98 6.10
CA VAL A 203 -16.94 0.17 5.49
C VAL A 203 -17.02 0.13 3.96
N VAL A 204 -16.86 -1.05 3.37
CA VAL A 204 -17.00 -1.26 1.94
C VAL A 204 -18.46 -1.03 1.51
N PHE A 205 -19.45 -1.35 2.33
CA PHE A 205 -20.87 -1.13 2.06
C PHE A 205 -21.25 0.35 1.96
N GLU A 206 -20.65 1.22 2.79
CA GLU A 206 -20.88 2.67 2.66
C GLU A 206 -20.32 3.21 1.33
N HIS A 207 -19.12 2.76 0.93
CA HIS A 207 -18.54 3.13 -0.35
C HIS A 207 -19.29 2.51 -1.54
N LEU A 208 -19.72 1.26 -1.42
CA LEU A 208 -20.54 0.54 -2.38
C LEU A 208 -21.87 1.26 -2.58
N SER A 209 -22.59 1.60 -1.50
CA SER A 209 -23.89 2.25 -1.61
C SER A 209 -23.75 3.60 -2.31
N ARG A 210 -22.78 4.44 -1.92
CA ARG A 210 -22.52 5.71 -2.58
C ARG A 210 -22.18 5.57 -4.06
N LYS A 211 -21.39 4.56 -4.43
CA LYS A 211 -21.07 4.27 -5.84
C LYS A 211 -22.27 3.69 -6.59
N ILE A 212 -22.99 2.73 -6.03
CA ILE A 212 -24.18 2.11 -6.62
C ILE A 212 -25.24 3.17 -6.89
N PHE A 213 -25.50 4.08 -5.93
CA PHE A 213 -26.42 5.19 -6.14
C PHE A 213 -25.92 6.17 -7.22
N GLY A 214 -24.61 6.42 -7.33
CA GLY A 214 -24.05 7.18 -8.46
C GLY A 214 -24.03 6.43 -9.80
N TYR A 215 -24.06 5.08 -9.79
CA TYR A 215 -24.07 4.23 -10.98
C TYR A 215 -25.48 4.01 -11.55
N PHE A 216 -26.53 4.20 -10.75
CA PHE A 216 -27.91 4.22 -11.26
C PHE A 216 -28.12 5.33 -12.31
N ASP A 217 -27.31 6.39 -12.29
CA ASP A 217 -27.38 7.50 -13.24
C ASP A 217 -26.43 7.36 -14.44
N ASN A 218 -25.39 6.51 -14.38
CA ASN A 218 -24.44 6.29 -15.48
C ASN A 218 -23.87 4.85 -15.44
N PHE A 219 -24.29 3.99 -16.37
CA PHE A 219 -23.74 2.65 -16.56
C PHE A 219 -22.26 2.71 -16.99
N GLY A 220 -21.34 2.64 -16.02
CA GLY A 220 -19.90 2.73 -16.30
C GLY A 220 -19.03 2.14 -15.18
N GLY A 221 -19.17 0.84 -14.90
CA GLY A 221 -18.23 0.13 -14.02
C GLY A 221 -16.81 0.18 -14.58
N ASP A 222 -15.80 0.29 -13.71
CA ASP A 222 -14.40 0.34 -14.14
C ASP A 222 -13.85 -1.08 -14.42
N TYR A 223 -14.32 -1.67 -15.51
CA TYR A 223 -13.88 -2.99 -15.97
C TYR A 223 -12.38 -3.04 -16.26
N SER A 224 -11.76 -1.90 -16.61
CA SER A 224 -10.32 -1.79 -16.84
C SER A 224 -9.52 -2.17 -15.58
N SER A 225 -9.99 -1.75 -14.40
CA SER A 225 -9.37 -2.08 -13.11
C SER A 225 -9.36 -3.57 -12.79
N ILE A 226 -10.46 -4.27 -13.09
CA ILE A 226 -10.55 -5.72 -12.89
C ILE A 226 -9.54 -6.43 -13.81
N ILE A 227 -9.53 -6.04 -15.09
CA ILE A 227 -8.65 -6.63 -16.10
C ILE A 227 -7.18 -6.47 -15.70
N LYS A 228 -6.77 -5.28 -15.22
CA LYS A 228 -5.40 -5.04 -14.74
C LYS A 228 -5.02 -5.94 -13.57
N THR A 229 -5.91 -6.10 -12.58
CA THR A 229 -5.68 -6.99 -11.44
C THR A 229 -5.51 -8.45 -11.89
N ILE A 230 -6.36 -8.92 -12.82
CA ILE A 230 -6.25 -10.26 -13.38
C ILE A 230 -4.94 -10.41 -14.17
N ILE A 231 -4.60 -9.47 -15.07
CA ILE A 231 -3.38 -9.53 -15.88
C ILE A 231 -2.13 -9.59 -14.99
N ILE A 232 -2.08 -8.82 -13.90
CA ILE A 232 -0.95 -8.85 -12.97
C ILE A 232 -0.81 -10.23 -12.31
N LEU A 233 -1.89 -10.80 -11.78
CA LEU A 233 -1.83 -11.98 -10.92
C LEU A 233 -1.95 -13.32 -11.66
N PHE A 234 -2.69 -13.37 -12.77
CA PHE A 234 -3.02 -14.59 -13.51
C PHE A 234 -1.79 -15.39 -13.98
N PRO A 235 -0.68 -14.77 -14.45
CA PRO A 235 0.51 -15.51 -14.84
C PRO A 235 1.02 -16.46 -13.75
N LEU A 236 0.84 -16.13 -12.46
CA LEU A 236 1.31 -16.95 -11.36
C LEU A 236 0.59 -18.29 -11.23
N VAL A 237 -0.64 -18.41 -11.73
CA VAL A 237 -1.44 -19.64 -11.69
C VAL A 237 -0.69 -20.83 -12.30
N PHE A 238 0.17 -20.56 -13.30
CA PHE A 238 0.96 -21.57 -14.00
C PHE A 238 2.21 -22.02 -13.22
N PHE A 239 2.71 -21.21 -12.27
CA PHE A 239 4.01 -21.44 -11.62
C PHE A 239 3.92 -21.82 -10.14
N ILE A 240 2.80 -21.54 -9.47
CA ILE A 240 2.65 -21.83 -8.04
C ILE A 240 1.82 -23.09 -7.78
N LYS A 241 2.11 -23.74 -6.64
CA LYS A 241 1.32 -24.91 -6.19
C LYS A 241 0.05 -24.49 -5.43
N GLN A 242 0.09 -23.36 -4.72
CA GLN A 242 -1.01 -22.84 -3.89
C GLN A 242 -2.09 -22.14 -4.73
N LYS A 243 -2.66 -22.84 -5.71
CA LYS A 243 -3.62 -22.27 -6.66
C LYS A 243 -4.87 -21.71 -5.99
N LEU A 244 -5.41 -22.42 -4.99
CA LEU A 244 -6.60 -21.99 -4.25
C LEU A 244 -6.38 -20.62 -3.58
N ASP A 245 -5.25 -20.45 -2.90
CA ASP A 245 -4.91 -19.19 -2.21
C ASP A 245 -4.83 -18.02 -3.19
N LEU A 246 -4.19 -18.23 -4.34
CA LEU A 246 -4.09 -17.21 -5.39
C LEU A 246 -5.46 -16.91 -6.01
N MET A 247 -6.30 -17.92 -6.27
CA MET A 247 -7.64 -17.70 -6.83
C MET A 247 -8.54 -16.90 -5.88
N VAL A 248 -8.46 -17.16 -4.57
CA VAL A 248 -9.19 -16.36 -3.57
C VAL A 248 -8.69 -14.92 -3.57
N VAL A 249 -7.38 -14.71 -3.63
CA VAL A 249 -6.80 -13.36 -3.69
C VAL A 249 -7.23 -12.63 -4.97
N ILE A 250 -7.18 -13.27 -6.13
CA ILE A 250 -7.67 -12.70 -7.40
C ILE A 250 -9.15 -12.32 -7.28
N PHE A 251 -9.97 -13.19 -6.70
CA PHE A 251 -11.40 -12.93 -6.52
C PHE A 251 -11.66 -11.72 -5.62
N VAL A 252 -11.06 -11.70 -4.43
CA VAL A 252 -11.23 -10.60 -3.45
C VAL A 252 -10.74 -9.28 -4.03
N LEU A 253 -9.56 -9.27 -4.67
CA LEU A 253 -9.01 -8.06 -5.27
C LEU A 253 -9.80 -7.61 -6.50
N SER A 254 -10.39 -8.51 -7.28
CA SER A 254 -11.24 -8.12 -8.43
C SER A 254 -12.51 -7.42 -7.97
N ILE A 255 -13.16 -7.93 -6.92
CA ILE A 255 -14.31 -7.25 -6.30
C ILE A 255 -13.86 -5.90 -5.74
N ALA A 256 -12.74 -5.86 -5.03
CA ALA A 256 -12.21 -4.62 -4.49
C ALA A 256 -11.83 -3.62 -5.59
N ALA A 257 -11.28 -4.06 -6.72
CA ALA A 257 -10.92 -3.22 -7.86
C ALA A 257 -12.16 -2.57 -8.48
N PHE A 258 -13.24 -3.35 -8.62
CA PHE A 258 -14.52 -2.84 -9.09
C PHE A 258 -15.09 -1.76 -8.16
N VAL A 259 -15.03 -1.98 -6.84
CA VAL A 259 -15.61 -1.07 -5.85
C VAL A 259 -14.72 0.14 -5.57
N LEU A 260 -13.43 -0.06 -5.32
CA LEU A 260 -12.51 0.99 -4.85
C LEU A 260 -11.78 1.70 -6.00
N GLY A 261 -11.75 1.12 -7.20
CA GLY A 261 -11.06 1.65 -8.38
C GLY A 261 -9.58 1.26 -8.48
N ASP A 262 -8.96 1.70 -9.58
CA ASP A 262 -7.71 1.18 -10.17
C ASP A 262 -6.46 1.31 -9.29
N GLY A 263 -6.24 2.51 -8.73
CA GLY A 263 -4.91 2.91 -8.26
C GLY A 263 -4.37 2.04 -7.12
N ARG A 264 -5.11 1.96 -6.01
CA ARG A 264 -4.62 1.31 -4.76
C ARG A 264 -4.70 -0.21 -4.85
N VAL A 265 -5.72 -0.75 -5.53
CA VAL A 265 -5.90 -2.20 -5.64
C VAL A 265 -4.81 -2.82 -6.51
N ASN A 266 -4.41 -2.17 -7.59
CA ASN A 266 -3.29 -2.66 -8.42
C ASN A 266 -1.95 -2.70 -7.67
N MET A 267 -1.69 -1.74 -6.77
CA MET A 267 -0.52 -1.80 -5.90
C MET A 267 -0.55 -3.05 -5.02
N PHE A 268 -1.71 -3.38 -4.45
CA PHE A 268 -1.88 -4.59 -3.66
C PHE A 268 -1.76 -5.85 -4.51
N SER A 269 -2.30 -5.86 -5.74
CA SER A 269 -2.11 -6.94 -6.71
C SER A 269 -0.63 -7.17 -6.99
N TYR A 270 0.17 -6.11 -7.16
CA TYR A 270 1.63 -6.24 -7.30
C TYR A 270 2.32 -6.79 -6.03
N LEU A 271 1.95 -6.31 -4.84
CA LEU A 271 2.53 -6.85 -3.59
C LEU A 271 2.18 -8.33 -3.39
N TYR A 272 0.95 -8.74 -3.71
CA TYR A 272 0.55 -10.15 -3.74
C TYR A 272 1.29 -10.93 -4.81
N PHE A 273 1.53 -10.35 -5.98
CA PHE A 273 2.32 -10.98 -7.03
C PHE A 273 3.72 -11.31 -6.52
N VAL A 274 4.41 -10.34 -5.91
CA VAL A 274 5.73 -10.56 -5.31
C VAL A 274 5.65 -11.60 -4.19
N TYR A 275 4.62 -11.57 -3.34
CA TYR A 275 4.46 -12.59 -2.30
C TYR A 275 4.31 -14.01 -2.87
N PHE A 276 3.38 -14.23 -3.81
CA PHE A 276 3.13 -15.55 -4.36
C PHE A 276 4.25 -16.05 -5.28
N ALA A 277 4.92 -15.14 -6.00
CA ALA A 277 6.09 -15.48 -6.80
C ALA A 277 7.23 -16.05 -5.94
N SER A 278 7.30 -15.71 -4.65
CA SER A 278 8.30 -16.30 -3.75
C SER A 278 8.14 -17.83 -3.57
N TYR A 279 6.93 -18.38 -3.77
CA TYR A 279 6.70 -19.82 -3.71
C TYR A 279 7.34 -20.58 -4.87
N SER A 280 7.48 -19.95 -6.04
CA SER A 280 8.15 -20.55 -7.20
C SER A 280 9.62 -20.13 -7.24
N LYS A 281 10.48 -20.91 -6.55
CA LYS A 281 11.91 -20.63 -6.30
C LYS A 281 12.61 -19.79 -7.38
N VAL A 282 12.77 -20.33 -8.59
CA VAL A 282 13.55 -19.70 -9.68
C VAL A 282 12.63 -18.91 -10.61
N TYR A 283 11.58 -19.54 -11.15
CA TYR A 283 10.67 -18.92 -12.11
C TYR A 283 9.96 -17.68 -11.58
N GLY A 284 9.54 -17.68 -10.32
CA GLY A 284 8.88 -16.52 -9.71
C GLY A 284 9.80 -15.31 -9.58
N LYS A 285 11.10 -15.53 -9.34
CA LYS A 285 12.09 -14.43 -9.30
C LYS A 285 12.26 -13.79 -10.68
N TYR A 286 12.27 -14.59 -11.74
CA TYR A 286 12.29 -14.08 -13.12
C TYR A 286 11.02 -13.30 -13.46
N LEU A 287 9.85 -13.81 -13.07
CA LEU A 287 8.58 -13.11 -13.28
C LEU A 287 8.53 -11.76 -12.55
N VAL A 288 9.00 -11.71 -11.30
CA VAL A 288 9.10 -10.45 -10.55
C VAL A 288 10.07 -9.47 -11.22
N PHE A 289 11.19 -9.95 -11.75
CA PHE A 289 12.14 -9.11 -12.48
C PHE A 289 11.52 -8.54 -13.76
N ILE A 290 10.88 -9.38 -14.58
CA ILE A 290 10.20 -8.96 -15.83
C ILE A 290 9.11 -7.94 -15.53
N LEU A 291 8.26 -8.22 -14.54
CA LEU A 291 7.20 -7.29 -14.16
C LEU A 291 7.76 -5.98 -13.60
N SER A 292 8.86 -6.04 -12.84
CA SER A 292 9.52 -4.83 -12.34
C SER A 292 10.18 -4.00 -13.45
N LEU A 293 10.71 -4.65 -14.50
CA LEU A 293 11.20 -3.98 -15.71
C LEU A 293 10.08 -3.24 -16.43
N TYR A 294 8.90 -3.86 -16.58
CA TYR A 294 7.72 -3.20 -17.14
C TYR A 294 7.38 -1.91 -16.38
N PHE A 295 7.49 -1.92 -15.05
CA PHE A 295 7.21 -0.76 -14.21
C PHE A 295 8.28 0.34 -14.24
N VAL A 296 9.44 0.14 -14.87
CA VAL A 296 10.44 1.20 -15.03
C VAL A 296 9.92 2.33 -15.92
N TYR A 297 9.25 2.00 -17.02
CA TYR A 297 8.73 3.01 -17.95
C TYR A 297 7.69 3.95 -17.29
N PRO A 298 6.65 3.43 -16.59
CA PRO A 298 5.73 4.27 -15.82
C PRO A 298 6.42 5.10 -14.74
N THR A 299 7.48 4.60 -14.10
CA THR A 299 8.28 5.37 -13.13
C THR A 299 8.91 6.59 -13.77
N ILE A 300 9.57 6.43 -14.91
CA ILE A 300 10.20 7.56 -15.62
C ILE A 300 9.15 8.60 -15.98
N TYR A 301 8.03 8.16 -16.56
CA TYR A 301 6.93 9.04 -16.93
C TYR A 301 6.32 9.78 -15.73
N PHE A 302 6.20 9.09 -14.58
CA PHE A 302 5.75 9.66 -13.32
C PHE A 302 6.66 10.82 -12.86
N PHE A 303 7.97 10.64 -12.89
CA PHE A 303 8.93 11.70 -12.53
C PHE A 303 8.91 12.88 -13.50
N ILE A 304 8.82 12.62 -14.82
CA ILE A 304 8.72 13.68 -15.83
C ILE A 304 7.51 14.56 -15.55
N LYS A 305 6.33 13.95 -15.34
CA LYS A 305 5.11 14.70 -15.03
C LYS A 305 5.25 15.53 -13.76
N MET A 306 5.76 14.92 -12.70
CA MET A 306 5.97 15.58 -11.42
C MET A 306 6.89 16.80 -11.53
N PHE A 307 8.03 16.68 -12.23
CA PHE A 307 8.98 17.78 -12.37
C PHE A 307 8.52 18.87 -13.34
N MET A 308 7.78 18.52 -14.40
CA MET A 308 7.31 19.50 -15.38
C MET A 308 6.03 20.22 -14.95
N TYR A 309 5.12 19.53 -14.27
CA TYR A 309 3.76 20.04 -14.01
C TYR A 309 3.44 20.18 -12.51
N GLY A 310 4.34 19.78 -11.62
CA GLY A 310 4.11 19.81 -10.17
C GLY A 310 3.01 18.87 -9.68
N THR A 311 2.49 18.02 -10.56
CA THR A 311 1.44 17.02 -10.33
C THR A 311 1.73 15.74 -11.13
N THR A 312 1.05 14.67 -10.77
CA THR A 312 1.13 13.36 -11.42
C THR A 312 -0.17 13.05 -12.18
N GLU A 313 -1.19 13.88 -11.99
CA GLU A 313 -2.45 13.82 -12.72
C GLU A 313 -2.28 14.43 -14.12
N ASN A 314 -3.15 14.03 -15.06
CA ASN A 314 -3.20 14.69 -16.36
C ASN A 314 -3.71 16.12 -16.17
N LEU A 315 -3.05 17.11 -16.80
CA LEU A 315 -3.43 18.53 -16.79
C LEU A 315 -4.92 18.77 -17.09
N TYR A 316 -5.53 17.93 -17.93
CA TYR A 316 -6.96 17.99 -18.27
C TYR A 316 -7.91 17.78 -17.08
N ASN A 317 -7.47 17.11 -16.01
CA ASN A 317 -8.27 16.92 -14.79
C ASN A 317 -8.12 18.07 -13.79
N LEU A 318 -7.03 18.85 -13.88
CA LEU A 318 -6.79 20.01 -13.02
C LEU A 318 -7.71 21.20 -13.37
N GLU A 319 -8.04 21.39 -14.64
CA GLU A 319 -9.01 22.42 -15.09
C GLU A 319 -10.45 22.16 -14.64
N ARG A 320 -10.77 20.95 -14.17
CA ARG A 320 -12.09 20.61 -13.60
C ARG A 320 -12.12 20.63 -12.07
N ALA A 321 -10.97 20.71 -11.42
CA ALA A 321 -10.83 20.67 -9.96
C ALA A 321 -10.65 22.08 -9.34
N VAL A 322 -10.49 23.10 -10.18
CA VAL A 322 -10.64 24.54 -9.87
C VAL A 322 -12.02 24.97 -10.32
#